data_AF-A0A4U9HWX5-F1
#
_entry.id   AF-A0A4U9HWX5-F1
#
_cell.length_a   1.000
_cell.length_b   1.000
_cell.length_c   1.000
_cell.angle_alpha   90.00
_cell.angle_beta   90.00
_cell.angle_gamma   90.00
#
_symmetry.space_group_name_H-M   'P 1'
#
loop_
_entity.id
_entity.type
_entity.pdbx_description
1 polymer ?
#
loop_
_entity_poly.entity_id
_entity_poly.type
_entity_poly.pdbx_seq_one_letter_code
_entity_poly.pdbx_strand_id
1 'polypeptide(L)'
;MRYKGTKTIAITPDFSEVAKLSDQWLAPKQGTDSALAMAMGHVILKEFHLDNPSDYFLNYCRRYTDMPMLVMLDPRDDGSYVPGRMLRASDLADGLGEANNPEWKTVAFTSTGDLVVPNGSIGFRWGEKGKWNLEPLAAGQETDLALLLCWAPTTRSPEWLSPTLAATKTRTSAA
;
A
#
# COMPACT_ATOMS: atom_id res chain seq x y z
N MET A 1 24.06 21.78 2.84
CA MET A 1 23.31 20.88 3.75
C MET A 1 24.22 19.91 4.51
N ARG A 2 25.28 19.35 3.89
CA ARG A 2 26.25 18.44 4.54
C ARG A 2 26.90 19.00 5.83
N TYR A 3 27.23 20.30 5.85
CA TYR A 3 27.74 20.99 7.06
C TYR A 3 26.73 21.09 8.22
N LYS A 4 25.47 20.68 8.02
CA LYS A 4 24.43 20.58 9.07
C LYS A 4 24.21 19.14 9.56
N GLY A 5 25.14 18.22 9.30
CA GLY A 5 25.07 16.83 9.78
C GLY A 5 24.23 15.87 8.93
N THR A 6 23.71 16.32 7.78
CA THR A 6 22.96 15.45 6.86
C THR A 6 23.90 14.49 6.12
N LYS A 7 23.62 13.19 6.23
CA LYS A 7 24.31 12.14 5.47
C LYS A 7 23.79 12.08 4.02
N THR A 8 24.68 11.88 3.07
CA THR A 8 24.41 11.87 1.63
C THR A 8 24.89 10.56 1.00
N ILE A 9 24.06 9.97 0.15
CA ILE A 9 24.34 8.69 -0.51
C ILE A 9 24.08 8.87 -2.01
N ALA A 10 25.06 8.51 -2.85
CA ALA A 10 24.93 8.48 -4.30
C ALA A 10 24.56 7.06 -4.76
N ILE A 11 23.54 6.95 -5.59
CA ILE A 11 23.14 5.70 -6.25
C ILE A 11 23.25 5.94 -7.75
N THR A 12 24.39 5.54 -8.34
CA THR A 12 24.65 5.69 -9.78
C THR A 12 25.45 4.49 -10.29
N PRO A 13 25.14 3.95 -11.49
CA PRO A 13 25.84 2.77 -12.02
C PRO A 13 27.32 3.04 -12.32
N ASP A 14 27.66 4.28 -12.64
CA ASP A 14 29.00 4.79 -12.88
C ASP A 14 29.45 5.72 -11.75
N PHE A 15 30.77 5.97 -11.68
CA PHE A 15 31.34 6.91 -10.72
C PHE A 15 31.16 8.35 -11.22
N SER A 16 29.95 8.87 -11.02
CA SER A 16 29.55 10.21 -11.44
C SER A 16 30.11 11.31 -10.52
N GLU A 17 30.05 12.57 -10.95
CA GLU A 17 30.46 13.72 -10.12
C GLU A 17 29.69 13.81 -8.80
N VAL A 18 28.48 13.27 -8.75
CA VAL A 18 27.64 13.21 -7.53
C VAL A 18 28.24 12.24 -6.51
N ALA A 19 28.85 11.14 -6.96
CA ALA A 19 29.51 10.17 -6.09
C ALA A 19 30.69 10.80 -5.34
N LYS A 20 31.42 11.72 -5.98
CA LYS A 20 32.52 12.47 -5.36
C LYS A 20 32.07 13.34 -4.18
N LEU A 21 30.83 13.84 -4.23
CA LEU A 21 30.28 14.76 -3.23
C LEU A 21 29.53 14.03 -2.10
N SER A 22 29.36 12.71 -2.19
CA SER A 22 28.56 11.89 -1.27
C SER A 22 29.41 11.23 -0.19
N ASP A 23 28.78 10.78 0.90
CA ASP A 23 29.45 10.03 1.96
C ASP A 23 29.61 8.54 1.59
N GLN A 24 28.67 8.01 0.82
CA GLN A 24 28.68 6.63 0.32
C GLN A 24 28.20 6.58 -1.13
N TRP A 25 28.75 5.65 -1.91
CA TRP A 25 28.35 5.38 -3.29
C TRP A 25 27.92 3.92 -3.44
N LEU A 26 26.74 3.72 -4.01
CA LEU A 26 26.19 2.42 -4.40
C LEU A 26 26.08 2.37 -5.92
N ALA A 27 26.59 1.30 -6.51
CA ALA A 27 26.64 1.09 -7.96
C ALA A 27 25.76 -0.09 -8.38
N PRO A 28 24.42 0.02 -8.34
CA PRO A 28 23.54 -1.01 -8.90
C PRO A 28 23.70 -1.06 -10.42
N LYS A 29 23.39 -2.21 -11.02
CA LYS A 29 23.32 -2.30 -12.48
C LYS A 29 22.21 -1.37 -12.97
N GLN A 30 22.49 -0.57 -14.00
CA GLN A 30 21.51 0.35 -14.59
C GLN A 30 20.18 -0.34 -14.89
N GLY A 31 19.06 0.26 -14.46
CA GLY A 31 17.73 -0.30 -14.63
C GLY A 31 17.33 -1.36 -13.61
N THR A 32 18.16 -1.62 -12.59
CA THR A 32 17.84 -2.53 -11.47
C THR A 32 17.59 -1.79 -10.15
N ASP A 33 17.48 -0.46 -10.19
CA ASP A 33 17.25 0.39 -9.01
C ASP A 33 15.95 0.04 -8.28
N SER A 34 14.93 -0.43 -9.00
CA SER A 34 13.68 -0.93 -8.40
C SER A 34 13.91 -2.15 -7.51
N ALA A 35 14.83 -3.05 -7.86
CA ALA A 35 15.13 -4.22 -7.02
C ALA A 35 15.81 -3.79 -5.70
N LEU A 36 16.71 -2.81 -5.77
CA LEU A 36 17.32 -2.19 -4.59
C LEU A 36 16.25 -1.51 -3.72
N ALA A 37 15.35 -0.72 -4.33
CA ALA A 37 14.26 -0.05 -3.62
C ALA A 37 13.29 -1.04 -2.95
N MET A 38 12.96 -2.16 -3.61
CA MET A 38 12.13 -3.21 -3.02
C MET A 38 12.81 -3.90 -1.85
N ALA A 39 14.12 -4.16 -1.93
CA ALA A 39 14.89 -4.72 -0.81
C ALA A 39 14.94 -3.75 0.38
N MET A 40 15.14 -2.45 0.14
CA MET A 40 15.07 -1.42 1.17
C MET A 40 13.67 -1.36 1.80
N GLY A 41 12.62 -1.35 0.97
CA GLY A 41 11.23 -1.36 1.43
C GLY A 41 10.91 -2.60 2.28
N HIS A 42 11.42 -3.77 1.91
CA HIS A 42 11.27 -5.00 2.70
C HIS A 42 11.85 -4.85 4.12
N VAL A 43 13.07 -4.32 4.25
CA VAL A 43 13.70 -4.09 5.56
C VAL A 43 12.90 -3.06 6.36
N ILE A 44 12.46 -1.97 5.72
CA ILE A 44 11.67 -0.92 6.39
C ILE A 44 10.34 -1.48 6.93
N LEU A 45 9.64 -2.29 6.15
CA LEU A 45 8.38 -2.92 6.57
C LEU A 45 8.63 -3.94 7.69
N LYS A 46 9.65 -4.79 7.54
CA LYS A 46 9.97 -5.80 8.53
C LYS A 46 10.36 -5.18 9.88
N GLU A 47 11.35 -4.28 9.89
CA GLU A 47 11.90 -3.77 11.14
C GLU A 47 10.98 -2.74 11.80
N PHE A 48 10.36 -1.84 11.02
CA PHE A 48 9.64 -0.68 11.58
C PHE A 48 8.10 -0.80 11.54
N HIS A 49 7.55 -1.82 10.89
CA HIS A 49 6.10 -2.06 10.87
C HIS A 49 5.70 -3.40 11.52
N LEU A 50 6.60 -4.39 11.57
CA LEU A 50 6.33 -5.70 12.18
C LEU A 50 7.12 -5.93 13.47
N ASP A 51 8.45 -5.98 13.41
CA ASP A 51 9.30 -6.40 14.53
C ASP A 51 9.35 -5.35 15.65
N ASN A 52 9.50 -4.07 15.31
CA ASN A 52 9.47 -2.94 16.24
C ASN A 52 8.62 -1.81 15.65
N PRO A 53 7.29 -1.89 15.78
CA PRO A 53 6.38 -0.94 15.15
C PRO A 53 6.63 0.49 15.62
N SER A 54 6.95 1.39 14.68
CA SER A 54 7.08 2.81 14.97
C SER A 54 5.73 3.49 14.91
N ASP A 55 5.30 4.11 16.01
CA ASP A 55 4.03 4.85 16.09
C ASP A 55 3.92 5.90 14.99
N TYR A 56 5.01 6.58 14.65
CA TYR A 56 5.01 7.60 13.60
C TYR A 56 4.68 7.01 12.23
N PHE A 57 5.34 5.92 11.84
CA PHE A 57 5.11 5.30 10.53
C PHE A 57 3.73 4.65 10.43
N LEU A 58 3.29 3.95 11.49
CA LEU A 58 1.97 3.34 11.50
C LEU A 58 0.85 4.38 11.39
N ASN A 59 0.92 5.46 12.17
CA ASN A 59 -0.07 6.53 12.10
C ASN A 59 -0.05 7.26 10.75
N TYR A 60 1.14 7.44 10.18
CA TYR A 60 1.28 8.05 8.85
C TYR A 60 0.63 7.19 7.77
N CYS A 61 0.99 5.91 7.70
CA CYS A 61 0.42 4.96 6.74
C CYS A 61 -1.10 4.84 6.89
N ARG A 62 -1.60 4.82 8.13
CA ARG A 62 -3.03 4.71 8.41
C ARG A 62 -3.85 5.89 7.91
N ARG A 63 -3.33 7.11 8.01
CA ARG A 63 -4.09 8.34 7.71
C ARG A 63 -3.88 8.86 6.30
N TYR A 64 -2.69 8.65 5.74
CA TYR A 64 -2.27 9.32 4.51
C TYR A 64 -2.04 8.37 3.33
N THR A 65 -2.26 7.08 3.51
CA THR A 65 -2.12 6.09 2.43
C THR A 65 -3.39 5.26 2.29
N ASP A 66 -3.50 4.57 1.17
CA ASP A 66 -4.59 3.63 0.85
C ASP A 66 -4.36 2.22 1.41
N MET A 67 -3.31 2.00 2.23
CA MET A 67 -3.04 0.72 2.89
C MET A 67 -4.22 0.12 3.69
N PRO A 68 -5.04 0.88 4.45
CA PRO A 68 -6.17 0.29 5.18
C PRO A 68 -7.39 -0.02 4.29
N MET A 69 -7.34 0.30 2.99
CA MET A 69 -8.47 0.10 2.08
C MET A 69 -8.58 -1.36 1.64
N LEU A 70 -9.82 -1.82 1.46
CA LEU A 70 -10.11 -3.19 1.08
C LEU A 70 -10.01 -3.41 -0.43
N VAL A 71 -9.46 -4.56 -0.80
CA VAL A 71 -9.33 -5.03 -2.18
C VAL A 71 -10.12 -6.32 -2.35
N MET A 72 -10.87 -6.43 -3.44
CA MET A 72 -11.59 -7.65 -3.77
C MET A 72 -10.64 -8.67 -4.39
N LEU A 73 -10.86 -9.94 -4.07
CA LEU A 73 -10.08 -11.05 -4.60
C LEU A 73 -10.89 -11.78 -5.67
N ASP A 74 -10.39 -11.80 -6.90
CA ASP A 74 -11.01 -12.52 -8.01
C ASP A 74 -10.48 -13.97 -8.04
N PRO A 75 -11.35 -14.99 -8.06
CA PRO A 75 -10.93 -16.38 -8.14
C PRO A 75 -10.41 -16.71 -9.55
N ARG A 76 -9.41 -17.58 -9.62
CA ARG A 76 -8.91 -18.18 -10.87
C ARG A 76 -9.30 -19.65 -10.97
N ASP A 77 -9.26 -20.16 -12.20
CA ASP A 77 -9.57 -21.57 -12.52
C ASP A 77 -8.62 -22.56 -11.83
N ASP A 78 -7.41 -22.14 -11.46
CA ASP A 78 -6.41 -22.93 -10.74
C ASP A 78 -6.65 -23.00 -9.23
N GLY A 79 -7.72 -22.38 -8.72
CA GLY A 79 -8.04 -22.32 -7.30
C GLY A 79 -7.29 -21.23 -6.52
N SER A 80 -6.44 -20.45 -7.18
CA SER A 80 -5.77 -19.29 -6.59
C SER A 80 -6.64 -18.03 -6.68
N TYR A 81 -6.25 -16.99 -5.93
CA TYR A 81 -6.90 -15.68 -5.96
C TYR A 81 -5.95 -14.60 -6.48
N VAL A 82 -6.50 -13.58 -7.14
CA VAL A 82 -5.77 -12.36 -7.50
C VAL A 82 -6.40 -11.10 -6.96
N PRO A 83 -5.58 -10.09 -6.61
CA PRO A 83 -6.10 -8.78 -6.28
C PRO A 83 -6.77 -8.15 -7.50
N GLY A 84 -8.07 -7.94 -7.39
CA GLY A 84 -8.89 -7.22 -8.37
C GLY A 84 -9.00 -5.74 -8.02
N ARG A 85 -10.21 -5.19 -8.15
CA ARG A 85 -10.49 -3.79 -7.81
C ARG A 85 -10.64 -3.56 -6.31
N MET A 86 -10.45 -2.31 -5.87
CA MET A 86 -10.83 -1.89 -4.51
C MET A 86 -12.33 -2.07 -4.27
N LEU A 87 -12.66 -2.50 -3.05
CA LEU A 87 -14.04 -2.62 -2.58
C LEU A 87 -14.67 -1.22 -2.51
N ARG A 88 -15.87 -1.09 -3.06
CA ARG A 88 -16.63 0.16 -3.09
C ARG A 88 -17.83 0.09 -2.17
N ALA A 89 -18.30 1.23 -1.69
CA ALA A 89 -19.50 1.29 -0.85
C ALA A 89 -20.71 0.68 -1.56
N SER A 90 -20.81 0.85 -2.89
CA SER A 90 -21.87 0.26 -3.73
C SER A 90 -21.93 -1.27 -3.74
N ASP A 91 -20.83 -1.94 -3.35
CA ASP A 91 -20.77 -3.41 -3.31
C ASP A 91 -21.38 -3.99 -2.03
N LEU A 92 -21.63 -3.15 -1.02
CA LEU A 92 -22.19 -3.54 0.26
C LEU A 92 -23.68 -3.22 0.35
N ALA A 93 -24.37 -3.96 1.23
CA ALA A 93 -25.78 -3.72 1.51
C ALA A 93 -25.98 -2.25 1.95
N ASP A 94 -27.02 -1.62 1.41
CA ASP A 94 -27.41 -0.22 1.66
C ASP A 94 -26.33 0.84 1.37
N GLY A 95 -25.28 0.50 0.60
CA GLY A 95 -24.23 1.44 0.22
C GLY A 95 -23.43 1.99 1.41
N LEU A 96 -23.44 1.29 2.56
CA LEU A 96 -22.97 1.81 3.86
C LEU A 96 -23.56 3.19 4.23
N GLY A 97 -24.80 3.47 3.82
CA GLY A 97 -25.48 4.74 4.10
C GLY A 97 -25.05 5.91 3.22
N GLU A 98 -24.21 5.67 2.20
CA GLU A 98 -23.76 6.70 1.27
C GLU A 98 -24.62 6.72 -0.01
N ALA A 99 -25.51 7.72 -0.12
CA ALA A 99 -26.40 7.85 -1.27
C ALA A 99 -25.76 8.52 -2.49
N ASN A 100 -24.74 9.37 -2.29
CA ASN A 100 -24.05 10.09 -3.36
C ASN A 100 -22.79 9.33 -3.80
N ASN A 101 -22.69 9.01 -5.09
CA ASN A 101 -21.53 8.35 -5.72
C ASN A 101 -20.95 7.14 -4.92
N PRO A 102 -21.77 6.18 -4.48
CA PRO A 102 -21.32 5.04 -3.67
C PRO A 102 -20.23 4.19 -4.36
N GLU A 103 -20.24 4.12 -5.69
CA GLU A 103 -19.28 3.37 -6.50
C GLU A 103 -17.87 4.00 -6.52
N TRP A 104 -17.74 5.25 -6.06
CA TRP A 104 -16.47 5.99 -6.01
C TRP A 104 -15.89 6.11 -4.60
N LYS A 105 -16.52 5.48 -3.61
CA LYS A 105 -16.14 5.52 -2.20
C LYS A 105 -15.49 4.21 -1.79
N THR A 106 -14.24 4.27 -1.33
CA THR A 106 -13.48 3.09 -0.85
C THR A 106 -13.92 2.70 0.55
N VAL A 107 -13.79 1.42 0.88
CA VAL A 107 -14.18 0.85 2.18
C VAL A 107 -12.95 0.36 2.94
N ALA A 108 -12.96 0.53 4.25
CA ALA A 108 -11.93 0.04 5.17
C ALA A 108 -12.58 -0.60 6.40
N PHE A 109 -11.79 -1.35 7.18
CA PHE A 109 -12.19 -1.80 8.51
C PHE A 109 -11.75 -0.79 9.57
N THR A 110 -12.55 -0.66 10.62
CA THR A 110 -12.12 -0.04 11.87
C THR A 110 -11.24 -1.00 12.68
N SER A 111 -10.53 -0.48 13.67
CA SER A 111 -9.82 -1.29 14.67
C SER A 111 -10.75 -2.19 15.50
N THR A 112 -12.06 -1.90 15.53
CA THR A 112 -13.10 -2.73 16.17
C THR A 112 -13.66 -3.83 15.27
N GLY A 113 -13.34 -3.82 13.97
CA GLY A 113 -13.82 -4.80 12.99
C GLY A 113 -15.08 -4.40 12.21
N ASP A 114 -15.50 -3.14 12.33
CA ASP A 114 -16.67 -2.62 11.61
C ASP A 114 -16.27 -2.13 10.21
N LEU A 115 -17.15 -2.31 9.23
CA LEU A 115 -16.95 -1.79 7.87
C LEU A 115 -17.37 -0.33 7.80
N VAL A 116 -16.46 0.54 7.35
CA VAL A 116 -16.69 1.98 7.26
C VAL A 116 -16.22 2.56 5.94
N VAL A 117 -16.85 3.66 5.54
CA VAL A 117 -16.41 4.52 4.44
C VAL A 117 -15.69 5.74 5.05
N PRO A 118 -14.34 5.78 5.02
CA PRO A 118 -13.61 6.96 5.50
C PRO A 118 -13.82 8.16 4.57
N ASN A 119 -13.77 9.35 5.16
CA ASN A 119 -13.75 10.61 4.42
C ASN A 119 -12.54 10.70 3.45
N GLY A 120 -12.66 11.57 2.45
CA GLY A 120 -11.54 11.88 1.53
C GLY A 120 -11.50 11.08 0.22
N SER A 121 -12.27 9.99 0.11
CA SER A 121 -12.40 9.27 -1.17
C SER A 121 -13.00 10.16 -2.27
N ILE A 122 -12.70 9.85 -3.53
CA ILE A 122 -13.04 10.72 -4.67
C ILE A 122 -14.56 10.94 -4.83
N GLY A 123 -15.38 10.01 -4.37
CA GLY A 123 -16.84 10.15 -4.35
C GLY A 123 -17.35 11.35 -3.54
N PHE A 124 -16.63 11.76 -2.48
CA PHE A 124 -16.99 12.92 -1.66
C PHE A 124 -16.65 14.27 -2.29
N ARG A 125 -15.89 14.29 -3.39
CA ARG A 125 -15.45 15.52 -4.04
C ARG A 125 -16.56 16.19 -4.85
N TRP A 126 -17.48 15.41 -5.39
CA TRP A 126 -18.52 15.86 -6.31
C TRP A 126 -19.90 15.43 -5.82
N GLY A 127 -20.92 16.27 -6.01
CA GLY A 127 -22.31 15.98 -5.57
C GLY A 127 -22.59 16.26 -4.09
N GLU A 128 -21.56 16.40 -3.26
CA GLU A 128 -21.65 16.79 -1.85
C GLU A 128 -20.51 17.73 -1.44
N LYS A 129 -20.56 18.28 -0.22
CA LYS A 129 -19.55 19.22 0.30
C LYS A 129 -19.20 18.90 1.75
N GLY A 130 -17.95 19.17 2.12
CA GLY A 130 -17.47 19.11 3.51
C GLY A 130 -16.82 17.80 3.94
N LYS A 131 -16.99 16.71 3.18
CA LYS A 131 -16.40 15.39 3.50
C LYS A 131 -15.14 15.03 2.69
N TRP A 132 -14.72 15.88 1.75
CA TRP A 132 -13.49 15.66 0.98
C TRP A 132 -12.28 16.24 1.74
N ASN A 133 -11.87 15.54 2.80
CA ASN A 133 -10.73 15.87 3.65
C ASN A 133 -10.02 14.58 4.13
N LEU A 134 -8.87 14.72 4.80
CA LEU A 134 -8.09 13.61 5.36
C LEU A 134 -8.29 13.50 6.89
N GLU A 135 -9.43 13.98 7.39
CA GLU A 135 -9.75 13.81 8.81
C GLU A 135 -10.12 12.34 9.05
N PRO A 136 -9.70 11.73 10.18
CA PRO A 136 -10.00 10.34 10.51
C PRO A 136 -11.47 10.20 10.94
N LEU A 137 -12.40 10.54 10.04
CA LEU A 137 -13.83 10.55 10.25
C LEU A 137 -14.50 9.59 9.27
N ALA A 138 -15.47 8.83 9.76
CA ALA A 138 -16.43 8.08 8.95
C ALA A 138 -17.83 8.36 9.49
N ALA A 139 -18.78 8.71 8.60
CA ALA A 139 -20.15 9.10 8.99
C ALA A 139 -20.24 10.17 10.10
N GLY A 140 -19.23 11.04 10.22
CA GLY A 140 -19.16 12.09 11.25
C GLY A 140 -18.63 11.65 12.62
N GLN A 141 -18.17 10.39 12.76
CA GLN A 141 -17.53 9.88 13.97
C GLN A 141 -16.03 9.71 13.76
N GLU A 142 -15.23 10.00 14.79
CA GLU A 142 -13.80 9.72 14.78
C GLU A 142 -13.57 8.22 14.71
N THR A 143 -12.81 7.80 13.69
CA THR A 143 -12.66 6.39 13.34
C THR A 143 -11.19 6.06 13.12
N ASP A 144 -10.74 5.01 13.79
CA ASP A 144 -9.39 4.48 13.65
C ASP A 144 -9.39 3.27 12.72
N LEU A 145 -8.69 3.38 11.58
CA LEU A 145 -8.70 2.37 10.51
C LEU A 145 -7.71 1.24 10.76
N ALA A 146 -8.12 -0.02 10.64
CA ALA A 146 -7.24 -1.16 10.77
C ALA A 146 -6.30 -1.30 9.56
N LEU A 147 -4.99 -1.44 9.81
CA LEU A 147 -3.96 -1.66 8.77
C LEU A 147 -3.80 -3.14 8.38
N LEU A 148 -4.10 -4.07 9.29
CA LEU A 148 -3.91 -5.51 9.08
C LEU A 148 -5.19 -6.24 9.43
N LEU A 149 -5.59 -7.18 8.56
CA LEU A 149 -6.78 -8.03 8.76
C LEU A 149 -6.48 -9.29 9.59
N CYS A 150 -5.26 -9.46 10.10
CA CYS A 150 -4.77 -10.66 10.80
C CYS A 150 -5.59 -11.04 12.06
N TRP A 151 -6.50 -10.18 12.52
CA TRP A 151 -7.34 -10.43 13.69
C TRP A 151 -8.63 -11.21 13.40
N ALA A 152 -9.09 -11.34 12.14
CA ALA A 152 -10.34 -12.04 11.86
C ALA A 152 -10.14 -13.57 11.94
N PRO A 153 -10.80 -14.30 12.89
CA PRO A 153 -10.76 -15.75 12.95
C PRO A 153 -11.65 -16.32 11.84
N THR A 154 -11.21 -16.23 10.60
CA THR A 154 -11.82 -16.95 9.47
C THR A 154 -10.91 -18.09 9.05
N THR A 155 -11.48 -19.28 8.94
CA THR A 155 -10.85 -20.61 8.78
C THR A 155 -10.12 -20.83 7.45
N ARG A 156 -9.84 -19.79 6.66
CA ARG A 156 -9.16 -19.89 5.36
C ARG A 156 -8.21 -18.72 5.14
N SER A 157 -6.91 -19.00 5.16
CA SER A 157 -5.91 -18.14 4.55
C SER A 157 -5.92 -18.39 3.03
N PRO A 158 -6.38 -17.44 2.19
CA PRO A 158 -6.23 -17.60 0.75
C PRO A 158 -4.75 -17.48 0.38
N GLU A 159 -4.20 -18.54 -0.22
CA GLU A 159 -2.89 -18.47 -0.86
C GLU A 159 -3.06 -17.65 -2.15
N TRP A 160 -2.30 -16.55 -2.27
CA TRP A 160 -2.31 -15.69 -3.45
C TRP A 160 -0.92 -15.60 -4.06
N LEU A 161 -0.87 -15.54 -5.39
CA LEU A 161 0.37 -15.46 -6.15
C LEU A 161 0.65 -14.00 -6.52
N SER A 162 1.73 -13.44 -5.98
CA SER A 162 2.32 -12.22 -6.55
C SER A 162 2.79 -12.53 -7.98
N PRO A 163 2.54 -11.67 -8.98
CA PRO A 163 3.20 -11.79 -10.28
C PRO A 163 4.68 -11.45 -10.11
N THR A 164 5.48 -12.39 -9.62
CA THR A 164 6.93 -12.29 -9.66
C THR A 164 7.35 -12.44 -11.13
N LEU A 165 8.18 -11.51 -11.60
CA LEU A 165 8.70 -11.46 -12.97
C LEU A 165 9.42 -12.79 -13.30
N ALA A 166 8.70 -13.74 -13.87
CA ALA A 166 9.26 -14.99 -14.37
C ALA A 166 10.03 -14.68 -15.67
N ALA A 167 11.30 -14.29 -15.53
CA ALA A 167 12.24 -14.28 -16.63
C ALA A 167 12.57 -15.72 -17.02
N THR A 168 11.67 -16.38 -17.75
CA THR A 168 11.89 -17.71 -18.31
C THR A 168 12.84 -17.58 -19.50
N LYS A 169 14.11 -17.88 -19.27
CA LYS A 169 15.12 -18.09 -20.33
C LYS A 169 14.89 -19.47 -20.95
N THR A 170 13.91 -19.60 -21.84
CA THR A 170 13.81 -20.75 -22.75
C THR A 170 14.88 -20.61 -23.82
N ARG A 171 16.06 -21.14 -23.56
CA ARG A 171 17.08 -21.39 -24.59
C ARG A 171 16.79 -22.79 -25.15
N THR A 172 16.06 -22.84 -26.26
CA THR A 172 15.85 -24.06 -27.05
C THR A 172 17.19 -24.61 -27.49
N SER A 173 17.50 -25.85 -27.10
CA SER A 173 18.58 -26.64 -27.68
C SER A 173 18.15 -27.14 -29.06
N ALA A 174 18.90 -26.78 -30.09
CA ALA A 174 18.89 -27.45 -31.38
C ALA A 174 20.32 -27.92 -31.66
N ALA A 175 20.51 -29.24 -31.65
CA ALA A 175 21.56 -29.98 -32.31
C ALA A 175 20.98 -31.36 -32.63
#